data_AF-A0A519HIV9-F1
#
_entry.id   AF-A0A519HIV9-F1
#
_cell.length_a   1.000
_cell.length_b   1.000
_cell.length_c   1.000
_cell.angle_alpha   90.00
_cell.angle_beta   90.00
_cell.angle_gamma   90.00
#
_symmetry.space_group_name_H-M   'P 1'
#
loop_
_entity.id
_entity.type
_entity.pdbx_description
1 polymer ?
#
loop_
_entity_poly.entity_id
_entity_poly.type
_entity_poly.pdbx_seq_one_letter_code
_entity_poly.pdbx_strand_id
1 'polypeptide(L)'
;MTDPKRRKFLQYSAAIGGAIPLTGCGGGGGATAEPVAAAAAATSDLPPTSDIAGVIKLPTTPVTPKPAPAPAPAPSPIVASATLGMATGAMQFSLISPKNQAQAPFCVGFAFKRGDIPAGSSVGSSLSAFQVTPRTTWPDGSLKFAQLAGVATLTANTLQTVRLRVISTAAATGTPLSLADLKKTGLTAEVGAGTLGTASFGAADWDAPLNTWVSGAQMSSWIFRKPVGSDAHLTAWLEVRLFAGGAVEVLPWIENGYLNVAGPTSKSATYTFKINGNQRFSAAINLPHHCRTPLISGTALSYWLGDDPAVTPRHDLAYLQATEQVPTYGARVAPSAPVAQRLLASDTPLAQGNFTYDADAMPSSGFQEPIGLLPQHDVLYLTCDSETTFGAVVRNGYAAGRYAIHYRDEKTQRPLRFS
;
A
#
# COMPACT_ATOMS: atom_id res chain seq x y z
N MET A 1 -34.10 2.41 18.04
CA MET A 1 -34.14 3.64 18.85
C MET A 1 -34.13 4.84 17.91
N THR A 2 -35.25 5.55 17.83
CA THR A 2 -35.49 6.72 16.96
C THR A 2 -35.30 7.99 17.77
N ASP A 3 -34.16 8.66 17.65
CA ASP A 3 -33.92 9.93 18.37
C ASP A 3 -33.85 11.13 17.38
N PRO A 4 -34.79 12.09 17.49
CA PRO A 4 -34.79 13.40 16.83
C PRO A 4 -33.48 14.21 16.96
N LYS A 5 -32.58 13.86 17.89
CA LYS A 5 -31.24 14.48 18.02
C LYS A 5 -30.33 14.25 16.81
N ARG A 6 -30.54 13.19 16.02
CA ARG A 6 -29.75 12.92 14.80
C ARG A 6 -30.01 13.93 13.67
N ARG A 7 -31.23 14.50 13.59
CA ARG A 7 -31.56 15.52 12.58
C ARG A 7 -31.02 16.91 12.92
N LYS A 8 -30.94 17.28 14.20
CA LYS A 8 -30.34 18.55 14.61
C LYS A 8 -28.83 18.57 14.37
N PHE A 9 -28.12 17.45 14.55
CA PHE A 9 -26.68 17.38 14.25
C PHE A 9 -26.37 17.59 12.76
N LEU A 10 -27.13 16.96 11.85
CA LEU A 10 -26.96 17.14 10.40
C LEU A 10 -27.25 18.58 9.93
N GLN A 11 -28.15 19.31 10.59
CA GLN A 11 -28.40 20.72 10.28
C GLN A 11 -27.26 21.65 10.73
N TYR A 12 -26.52 21.31 11.79
CA TYR A 12 -25.35 22.10 12.21
C TYR A 12 -24.07 21.76 11.42
N SER A 13 -23.92 20.52 10.94
CA SER A 13 -22.77 20.15 10.10
C SER A 13 -22.81 20.77 8.70
N ALA A 14 -24.00 21.08 8.17
CA ALA A 14 -24.15 21.79 6.89
C ALA A 14 -23.94 23.32 6.99
N ALA A 15 -23.94 23.89 8.20
CA ALA A 15 -23.80 25.33 8.42
C ALA A 15 -22.35 25.77 8.75
N ILE A 16 -21.45 24.85 9.08
CA ILE A 16 -20.03 25.14 9.37
C ILE A 16 -19.11 24.88 8.16
N GLY A 17 -19.62 24.20 7.12
CA GLY A 17 -18.90 23.97 5.86
C GLY A 17 -19.12 25.01 4.76
N GLY A 18 -19.81 26.12 5.06
CA GLY A 18 -20.31 27.05 4.04
C GLY A 18 -20.22 28.52 4.42
N ALA A 19 -19.10 28.99 4.95
CA ALA A 19 -18.70 30.41 4.94
C ALA A 19 -17.32 30.59 5.61
N ILE A 20 -16.24 30.30 4.90
CA ILE A 20 -14.95 30.94 5.16
C ILE A 20 -14.47 31.50 3.82
N PRO A 21 -14.47 32.83 3.61
CA PRO A 21 -13.84 33.40 2.44
C PRO A 21 -12.32 33.17 2.54
N LEU A 22 -11.77 32.42 1.58
CA LEU A 22 -10.34 32.43 1.28
C LEU A 22 -9.96 33.86 0.93
N THR A 23 -9.41 34.58 1.90
CA THR A 23 -8.83 35.90 1.71
C THR A 23 -7.36 35.67 1.42
N GLY A 24 -6.96 35.86 0.16
CA GLY A 24 -5.56 35.78 -0.25
C GLY A 24 -4.74 36.89 0.41
N CYS A 25 -3.73 36.51 1.17
CA CYS A 25 -2.71 37.43 1.65
C CYS A 25 -1.66 37.60 0.54
N GLY A 26 -1.88 38.61 -0.31
CA GLY A 26 -0.84 39.17 -1.17
C GLY A 26 -0.04 40.20 -0.38
N GLY A 27 1.25 39.92 -0.15
CA GLY A 27 2.20 40.88 0.39
C GLY A 27 2.81 41.70 -0.73
N GLY A 28 2.55 43.01 -0.74
CA GLY A 28 3.12 43.98 -1.66
C GLY A 28 4.20 44.87 -1.03
N GLY A 29 5.10 45.32 -1.88
CA GLY A 29 6.01 46.46 -1.71
C GLY A 29 6.92 46.48 -2.93
N GLY A 30 7.12 47.54 -3.72
CA GLY A 30 6.76 48.96 -3.67
C GLY A 30 7.82 49.69 -4.51
N ALA A 31 7.45 50.80 -5.18
CA ALA A 31 8.23 51.65 -6.11
C ALA A 31 8.29 51.14 -7.57
N THR A 32 8.04 51.90 -8.64
CA THR A 32 7.77 53.34 -8.88
C THR A 32 7.04 53.47 -10.23
N ALA A 33 6.26 54.54 -10.36
CA ALA A 33 5.37 54.83 -11.49
C ALA A 33 6.08 55.25 -12.79
N GLU A 34 5.50 54.91 -13.95
CA GLU A 34 5.31 55.79 -15.11
C GLU A 34 4.10 55.30 -15.95
N PRO A 35 3.32 56.18 -16.60
CA PRO A 35 2.05 55.81 -17.25
C PRO A 35 2.19 55.63 -18.77
N VAL A 36 1.50 54.62 -19.34
CA VAL A 36 1.28 54.56 -20.79
C VAL A 36 -0.15 54.07 -21.10
N ALA A 37 -0.69 54.63 -22.18
CA ALA A 37 -2.09 54.85 -22.51
C ALA A 37 -2.96 53.61 -22.82
N ALA A 38 -4.28 53.85 -22.71
CA ALA A 38 -5.37 52.94 -23.03
C ALA A 38 -5.54 52.69 -24.54
N ALA A 39 -5.95 51.46 -24.90
CA ALA A 39 -6.40 51.09 -26.24
C ALA A 39 -7.86 50.63 -26.21
N ALA A 40 -8.61 51.11 -27.20
CA ALA A 40 -10.04 50.97 -27.37
C ALA A 40 -10.47 49.63 -28.01
N ALA A 41 -11.75 49.32 -27.82
CA ALA A 41 -12.48 48.16 -28.28
C ALA A 41 -12.56 48.02 -29.82
N ALA A 42 -12.66 46.77 -30.30
CA ALA A 42 -13.13 46.46 -31.65
C ALA A 42 -14.13 45.29 -31.61
N THR A 43 -15.22 45.49 -32.32
CA THR A 43 -16.45 44.71 -32.41
C THR A 43 -16.38 43.61 -33.46
N SER A 44 -17.24 42.60 -33.30
CA SER A 44 -17.56 41.55 -34.27
C SER A 44 -18.30 42.09 -35.50
N ASP A 45 -18.07 41.52 -36.68
CA ASP A 45 -19.06 41.51 -37.78
C ASP A 45 -18.76 40.40 -38.81
N LEU A 46 -19.79 39.58 -39.06
CA LEU A 46 -20.09 38.80 -40.29
C LEU A 46 -21.48 39.33 -40.76
N PRO A 47 -22.05 39.07 -41.96
CA PRO A 47 -21.69 38.25 -43.15
C PRO A 47 -21.87 39.11 -44.46
N PRO A 48 -22.26 38.68 -45.70
CA PRO A 48 -22.73 37.38 -46.22
C PRO A 48 -22.25 36.93 -47.64
N THR A 49 -22.81 35.76 -48.00
CA THR A 49 -22.78 34.92 -49.21
C THR A 49 -22.93 35.61 -50.57
N SER A 50 -22.29 35.06 -51.63
CA SER A 50 -22.93 34.75 -52.93
C SER A 50 -21.98 34.03 -53.91
N ASP A 51 -22.62 33.29 -54.82
CA ASP A 51 -22.14 32.37 -55.84
C ASP A 51 -21.01 32.84 -56.76
N ILE A 52 -20.26 31.89 -57.34
CA ILE A 52 -19.96 31.80 -58.79
C ILE A 52 -19.52 30.37 -59.13
N ALA A 53 -20.23 29.77 -60.08
CA ALA A 53 -19.88 28.53 -60.75
C ALA A 53 -18.67 28.71 -61.69
N GLY A 54 -17.68 27.82 -61.59
CA GLY A 54 -16.50 27.78 -62.47
C GLY A 54 -16.07 26.34 -62.75
N VAL A 55 -16.06 25.98 -64.02
CA VAL A 55 -16.00 24.62 -64.58
C VAL A 55 -14.64 23.92 -64.38
N ILE A 56 -14.73 22.63 -64.04
CA ILE A 56 -13.64 21.65 -63.91
C ILE A 56 -12.99 21.34 -65.28
N LYS A 57 -11.65 21.31 -65.33
CA LYS A 57 -10.88 20.49 -66.28
C LYS A 57 -9.78 19.75 -65.53
N LEU A 58 -9.93 18.42 -65.40
CA LEU A 58 -8.96 17.52 -64.78
C LEU A 58 -8.05 16.92 -65.87
N PRO A 59 -6.71 16.97 -65.74
CA PRO A 59 -5.83 16.31 -66.69
C PRO A 59 -5.86 14.78 -66.49
N THR A 60 -6.20 14.05 -67.56
CA THR A 60 -6.17 12.59 -67.61
C THR A 60 -4.81 12.10 -68.10
N THR A 61 -3.92 11.72 -67.19
CA THR A 61 -2.77 10.86 -67.50
C THR A 61 -3.00 9.47 -66.89
N PRO A 62 -2.85 8.37 -67.65
CA PRO A 62 -3.06 7.02 -67.12
C PRO A 62 -1.94 6.64 -66.14
N VAL A 63 -2.28 6.43 -64.87
CA VAL A 63 -1.36 5.85 -63.88
C VAL A 63 -1.50 4.33 -63.92
N THR A 64 -0.44 3.63 -64.32
CA THR A 64 -0.34 2.17 -64.23
C THR A 64 -0.23 1.73 -62.76
N PRO A 65 -1.08 0.80 -62.26
CA PRO A 65 -1.02 0.36 -60.86
C PRO A 65 0.30 -0.35 -60.54
N LYS A 66 1.01 0.11 -59.51
CA LYS A 66 2.15 -0.58 -58.92
C LYS A 66 1.68 -1.90 -58.29
N PRO A 67 2.34 -3.04 -58.55
CA PRO A 67 1.97 -4.33 -57.92
C PRO A 67 1.99 -4.24 -56.40
N ALA A 68 0.98 -4.83 -55.76
CA ALA A 68 0.86 -4.88 -54.31
C ALA A 68 2.07 -5.61 -53.68
N PRO A 69 2.67 -5.06 -52.59
CA PRO A 69 3.73 -5.75 -51.86
C PRO A 69 3.24 -7.10 -51.33
N ALA A 70 4.12 -8.11 -51.36
CA ALA A 70 3.83 -9.43 -50.80
C ALA A 70 3.43 -9.31 -49.32
N PRO A 71 2.44 -10.11 -48.83
CA PRO A 71 2.05 -10.11 -47.43
C PRO A 71 3.25 -10.38 -46.52
N ALA A 72 3.41 -9.56 -45.48
CA ALA A 72 4.44 -9.78 -44.47
C ALA A 72 4.29 -11.18 -43.87
N PRO A 73 5.40 -11.91 -43.61
CA PRO A 73 5.35 -13.21 -42.96
C PRO A 73 4.54 -13.11 -41.66
N ALA A 74 3.65 -14.09 -41.43
CA ALA A 74 2.91 -14.17 -40.18
C ALA A 74 3.90 -14.15 -39.00
N PRO A 75 3.68 -13.31 -37.96
CA PRO A 75 4.56 -13.28 -36.81
C PRO A 75 4.68 -14.69 -36.23
N SER A 76 5.90 -15.11 -35.93
CA SER A 76 6.15 -16.39 -35.26
C SER A 76 5.27 -16.48 -34.01
N PRO A 77 4.64 -17.64 -33.73
CA PRO A 77 3.82 -17.80 -32.55
C PRO A 77 4.63 -17.37 -31.32
N ILE A 78 4.10 -16.39 -30.59
CA ILE A 78 4.63 -16.01 -29.29
C ILE A 78 4.58 -17.28 -28.44
N VAL A 79 5.75 -17.82 -28.10
CA VAL A 79 5.86 -18.87 -27.11
C VAL A 79 5.23 -18.30 -25.84
N ALA A 80 4.08 -18.83 -25.44
CA ALA A 80 3.44 -18.44 -24.20
C ALA A 80 4.46 -18.65 -23.09
N SER A 81 4.99 -17.55 -22.53
CA SER A 81 5.67 -17.61 -21.24
C SER A 81 4.76 -18.38 -20.31
N ALA A 82 5.27 -19.47 -19.74
CA ALA A 82 4.53 -20.30 -18.81
C ALA A 82 3.78 -19.38 -17.85
N THR A 83 2.45 -19.43 -17.91
CA THR A 83 1.58 -18.71 -16.99
C THR A 83 1.97 -19.23 -15.62
N LEU A 84 2.80 -18.48 -14.89
CA LEU A 84 3.05 -18.69 -13.47
C LEU A 84 1.65 -18.90 -12.88
N GLY A 85 1.37 -20.02 -12.20
CA GLY A 85 0.03 -20.51 -11.84
C GLY A 85 -0.76 -19.60 -10.88
N MET A 86 -0.94 -18.34 -11.27
CA MET A 86 -1.38 -17.17 -10.51
C MET A 86 -2.72 -16.66 -11.03
N ALA A 87 -3.37 -17.38 -11.94
CA ALA A 87 -4.70 -17.07 -12.45
C ALA A 87 -5.49 -18.36 -12.72
N THR A 88 -5.38 -19.34 -11.84
CA THR A 88 -6.09 -20.62 -11.97
C THR A 88 -7.55 -20.52 -11.51
N GLY A 89 -7.87 -19.53 -10.68
CA GLY A 89 -9.18 -19.39 -10.06
C GLY A 89 -9.39 -20.34 -8.89
N ALA A 90 -8.38 -21.10 -8.48
CA ALA A 90 -8.44 -21.99 -7.32
C ALA A 90 -8.19 -21.21 -6.01
N MET A 91 -8.78 -21.69 -4.92
CA MET A 91 -8.53 -21.19 -3.57
C MET A 91 -7.11 -21.58 -3.12
N GLN A 92 -6.11 -20.82 -3.56
CA GLN A 92 -4.69 -21.09 -3.31
C GLN A 92 -3.85 -19.80 -3.39
N PHE A 93 -2.64 -19.88 -2.88
CA PHE A 93 -1.59 -18.89 -3.12
C PHE A 93 -0.28 -19.62 -3.37
N SER A 94 0.74 -18.89 -3.83
CA SER A 94 2.09 -19.41 -3.99
C SER A 94 3.09 -18.59 -3.19
N LEU A 95 4.20 -19.23 -2.84
CA LEU A 95 5.34 -18.62 -2.17
C LEU A 95 6.56 -18.74 -3.08
N ILE A 96 7.37 -17.70 -3.15
CA ILE A 96 8.65 -17.72 -3.85
C ILE A 96 9.72 -17.06 -2.99
N SER A 97 10.95 -17.58 -3.06
CA SER A 97 12.12 -17.00 -2.41
C SER A 97 13.34 -17.26 -3.29
N PRO A 98 14.33 -16.35 -3.32
CA PRO A 98 15.61 -16.60 -3.98
C PRO A 98 16.51 -17.59 -3.22
N LYS A 99 16.06 -18.12 -2.07
CA LYS A 99 16.84 -18.98 -1.17
C LYS A 99 16.22 -20.38 -1.07
N ASN A 100 17.08 -21.40 -0.98
CA ASN A 100 16.67 -22.74 -0.55
C ASN A 100 16.46 -22.76 0.96
N GLN A 101 15.27 -23.18 1.42
CA GLN A 101 14.89 -23.11 2.83
C GLN A 101 13.93 -24.25 3.18
N ALA A 102 14.14 -24.96 4.30
CA ALA A 102 13.27 -26.06 4.71
C ALA A 102 12.06 -25.61 5.57
N GLN A 103 12.14 -24.44 6.20
CA GLN A 103 11.15 -23.91 7.14
C GLN A 103 11.02 -22.39 6.95
N ALA A 104 10.87 -21.93 5.70
CA ALA A 104 10.75 -20.52 5.40
C ALA A 104 9.45 -19.97 5.99
N PRO A 105 9.50 -19.02 6.95
CA PRO A 105 8.30 -18.45 7.53
C PRO A 105 7.59 -17.55 6.52
N PHE A 106 6.27 -17.55 6.56
CA PHE A 106 5.46 -16.63 5.77
C PHE A 106 4.24 -16.14 6.54
N CYS A 107 3.76 -14.97 6.13
CA CYS A 107 2.47 -14.43 6.54
C CYS A 107 1.83 -13.75 5.33
N VAL A 108 0.55 -14.05 5.07
CA VAL A 108 -0.20 -13.49 3.95
C VAL A 108 -1.64 -13.21 4.36
N GLY A 109 -2.18 -12.07 3.94
CA GLY A 109 -3.61 -11.80 4.04
C GLY A 109 -4.35 -12.46 2.88
N PHE A 110 -5.36 -13.27 3.13
CA PHE A 110 -6.08 -14.01 2.10
C PHE A 110 -7.58 -13.69 2.13
N ALA A 111 -8.09 -13.28 0.98
CA ALA A 111 -9.51 -13.04 0.75
C ALA A 111 -10.20 -14.34 0.32
N PHE A 112 -11.36 -14.63 0.89
CA PHE A 112 -12.17 -15.79 0.54
C PHE A 112 -13.44 -15.33 -0.17
N LYS A 113 -13.81 -16.05 -1.23
CA LYS A 113 -15.10 -15.85 -1.89
C LYS A 113 -16.23 -16.18 -0.92
N ARG A 114 -17.32 -15.42 -1.03
CA ARG A 114 -18.52 -15.63 -0.22
C ARG A 114 -19.02 -17.08 -0.38
N GLY A 115 -19.29 -17.73 0.74
CA GLY A 115 -19.74 -19.13 0.80
C GLY A 115 -18.64 -20.20 0.77
N ASP A 116 -17.41 -19.89 0.32
CA ASP A 116 -16.36 -20.90 0.16
C ASP A 116 -15.92 -21.52 1.49
N ILE A 117 -15.88 -20.73 2.56
CA ILE A 117 -15.63 -21.21 3.92
C ILE A 117 -16.89 -20.92 4.75
N PRO A 118 -17.88 -21.83 4.80
CA PRO A 118 -19.14 -21.61 5.50
C PRO A 118 -18.95 -21.33 6.99
N ALA A 119 -19.94 -20.67 7.60
CA ALA A 119 -19.98 -20.49 9.05
C ALA A 119 -19.84 -21.84 9.77
N GLY A 120 -19.00 -21.89 10.81
CA GLY A 120 -18.68 -23.12 11.54
C GLY A 120 -17.60 -24.00 10.89
N SER A 121 -17.21 -23.76 9.64
CA SER A 121 -16.07 -24.42 9.00
C SER A 121 -14.75 -23.70 9.32
N SER A 122 -13.63 -24.32 8.93
CA SER A 122 -12.30 -23.71 8.96
C SER A 122 -11.54 -23.94 7.66
N VAL A 123 -10.31 -23.45 7.60
CA VAL A 123 -9.43 -23.54 6.42
C VAL A 123 -8.29 -24.49 6.71
N GLY A 124 -8.19 -25.55 5.91
CA GLY A 124 -7.04 -26.44 5.85
C GLY A 124 -6.09 -26.04 4.73
N SER A 125 -4.85 -26.51 4.82
CA SER A 125 -3.79 -26.25 3.84
C SER A 125 -3.07 -27.55 3.43
N SER A 126 -2.40 -27.54 2.27
CA SER A 126 -1.45 -28.59 1.87
C SER A 126 -0.16 -28.59 2.71
N LEU A 127 0.06 -27.57 3.55
CA LEU A 127 1.16 -27.51 4.51
C LEU A 127 0.80 -28.20 5.82
N SER A 128 1.78 -28.82 6.46
CA SER A 128 1.62 -29.43 7.79
C SER A 128 1.55 -28.40 8.92
N ALA A 129 2.25 -27.27 8.76
CA ALA A 129 2.36 -26.21 9.73
C ALA A 129 1.66 -24.94 9.21
N PHE A 130 0.38 -24.80 9.55
CA PHE A 130 -0.48 -23.76 9.02
C PHE A 130 -1.41 -23.20 10.10
N GLN A 131 -1.55 -21.88 10.11
CA GLN A 131 -2.39 -21.14 11.03
C GLN A 131 -3.31 -20.20 10.25
N VAL A 132 -4.57 -20.15 10.67
CA VAL A 132 -5.59 -19.27 10.13
C VAL A 132 -6.02 -18.34 11.24
N THR A 133 -5.95 -17.04 10.99
CA THR A 133 -6.44 -16.00 11.91
C THR A 133 -7.57 -15.23 11.22
N PRO A 134 -8.84 -15.62 11.41
CA PRO A 134 -9.99 -14.91 10.85
C PRO A 134 -10.00 -13.44 11.27
N ARG A 135 -10.35 -12.53 10.35
CA ARG A 135 -10.44 -11.09 10.63
C ARG A 135 -11.83 -10.53 10.34
N THR A 136 -12.46 -10.99 9.26
CA THR A 136 -13.80 -10.54 8.87
C THR A 136 -14.59 -11.68 8.24
N THR A 137 -15.93 -11.58 8.33
CA THR A 137 -16.89 -12.50 7.72
C THR A 137 -17.80 -11.75 6.74
N TRP A 138 -18.37 -12.50 5.81
CA TRP A 138 -19.47 -12.04 4.98
C TRP A 138 -20.78 -11.99 5.79
N PRO A 139 -21.84 -11.32 5.29
CA PRO A 139 -23.13 -11.27 5.98
C PRO A 139 -23.81 -12.63 6.21
N ASP A 140 -23.48 -13.66 5.42
CA ASP A 140 -23.95 -15.04 5.62
C ASP A 140 -23.12 -15.82 6.66
N GLY A 141 -22.14 -15.16 7.30
CA GLY A 141 -21.24 -15.75 8.28
C GLY A 141 -20.06 -16.50 7.69
N SER A 142 -19.95 -16.63 6.36
CA SER A 142 -18.79 -17.27 5.74
C SER A 142 -17.53 -16.41 5.95
N LEU A 143 -16.35 -17.03 5.99
CA LEU A 143 -15.09 -16.29 6.13
C LEU A 143 -14.91 -15.34 4.94
N LYS A 144 -14.53 -14.08 5.20
CA LYS A 144 -14.25 -13.08 4.16
C LYS A 144 -12.77 -12.80 4.01
N PHE A 145 -12.07 -12.58 5.11
CA PHE A 145 -10.63 -12.33 5.10
C PHE A 145 -9.99 -12.95 6.34
N ALA A 146 -8.84 -13.60 6.14
CA ALA A 146 -8.00 -14.09 7.22
C ALA A 146 -6.54 -13.77 6.97
N GLN A 147 -5.79 -13.67 8.05
CA GLN A 147 -4.34 -13.70 8.00
C GLN A 147 -3.88 -15.14 8.14
N LEU A 148 -3.15 -15.63 7.14
CA LEU A 148 -2.60 -16.97 7.07
C LEU A 148 -1.11 -16.92 7.39
N ALA A 149 -0.64 -17.86 8.20
CA ALA A 149 0.78 -17.95 8.55
C ALA A 149 1.22 -19.41 8.66
N GLY A 150 2.51 -19.64 8.49
CA GLY A 150 3.08 -20.98 8.53
C GLY A 150 4.54 -20.98 8.12
N VAL A 151 5.02 -22.18 7.83
CA VAL A 151 6.36 -22.43 7.28
C VAL A 151 6.24 -23.33 6.06
N ALA A 152 7.12 -23.12 5.09
CA ALA A 152 7.18 -23.93 3.88
C ALA A 152 8.62 -24.30 3.52
N THR A 153 8.78 -25.48 2.92
CA THR A 153 10.01 -25.82 2.19
C THR A 153 9.98 -25.12 0.84
N LEU A 154 10.97 -24.28 0.58
CA LEU A 154 11.12 -23.52 -0.66
C LEU A 154 12.42 -23.90 -1.36
N THR A 155 12.33 -24.13 -2.65
CA THR A 155 13.48 -24.18 -3.56
C THR A 155 13.68 -22.79 -4.15
N ALA A 156 14.92 -22.35 -4.24
CA ALA A 156 15.26 -21.03 -4.77
C ALA A 156 14.61 -20.78 -6.14
N ASN A 157 13.98 -19.62 -6.29
CA ASN A 157 13.33 -19.13 -7.51
C ASN A 157 12.27 -20.08 -8.09
N THR A 158 11.67 -20.93 -7.26
CA THR A 158 10.60 -21.85 -7.66
C THR A 158 9.34 -21.53 -6.88
N LEU A 159 8.21 -21.41 -7.58
CA LEU A 159 6.90 -21.23 -6.93
C LEU A 159 6.50 -22.49 -6.18
N GLN A 160 6.27 -22.35 -4.87
CA GLN A 160 5.63 -23.35 -4.03
C GLN A 160 4.16 -23.00 -3.87
N THR A 161 3.27 -23.77 -4.51
CA THR A 161 1.81 -23.57 -4.38
C THR A 161 1.29 -24.17 -3.07
N VAL A 162 0.57 -23.35 -2.31
CA VAL A 162 -0.15 -23.72 -1.10
C VAL A 162 -1.64 -23.79 -1.43
N ARG A 163 -2.17 -25.01 -1.45
CA ARG A 163 -3.59 -25.26 -1.73
C ARG A 163 -4.40 -25.18 -0.45
N LEU A 164 -5.47 -24.40 -0.47
CA LEU A 164 -6.39 -24.29 0.64
C LEU A 164 -7.62 -25.16 0.39
N ARG A 165 -8.26 -25.61 1.47
CA ARG A 165 -9.52 -26.37 1.41
C ARG A 165 -10.38 -26.08 2.62
N VAL A 166 -11.68 -26.34 2.50
CA VAL A 166 -12.60 -26.34 3.63
C VAL A 166 -12.32 -27.55 4.52
N ILE A 167 -12.37 -27.37 5.82
CA ILE A 167 -12.39 -28.44 6.81
C ILE A 167 -13.53 -28.20 7.80
N SER A 168 -14.15 -29.27 8.31
CA SER A 168 -15.33 -29.20 9.18
C SER A 168 -15.03 -28.60 10.56
N THR A 169 -13.81 -28.73 11.04
CA THR A 169 -13.34 -28.16 12.30
C THR A 169 -11.94 -27.61 12.12
N ALA A 170 -11.61 -26.52 12.82
CA ALA A 170 -10.24 -26.03 12.87
C ALA A 170 -9.31 -27.17 13.34
N ALA A 171 -8.20 -27.38 12.64
CA ALA A 171 -7.17 -28.30 13.10
C ALA A 171 -6.69 -27.84 14.48
N ALA A 172 -6.40 -28.78 15.38
CA ALA A 172 -5.83 -28.45 16.67
C ALA A 172 -4.53 -27.65 16.46
N THR A 173 -4.56 -26.37 16.81
CA THR A 173 -3.38 -25.52 16.78
C THR A 173 -2.55 -25.81 18.02
N GLY A 174 -1.21 -25.88 17.86
CA GLY A 174 -0.30 -25.97 19.01
C GLY A 174 -0.45 -24.75 19.95
N THR A 175 0.33 -24.74 21.02
CA THR A 175 0.37 -23.61 21.96
C THR A 175 0.77 -22.33 21.22
N PRO A 176 0.01 -21.23 21.36
CA PRO A 176 0.40 -19.95 20.78
C PRO A 176 1.76 -19.46 21.27
N LEU A 177 2.53 -18.86 20.36
CA LEU A 177 3.80 -18.24 20.71
C LEU A 177 3.56 -17.06 21.67
N SER A 178 4.34 -17.01 22.75
CA SER A 178 4.12 -16.06 23.84
C SER A 178 5.14 -14.91 23.82
N LEU A 179 4.87 -13.86 24.62
CA LEU A 179 5.85 -12.80 24.87
C LEU A 179 7.11 -13.35 25.55
N ALA A 180 7.01 -14.43 26.34
CA ALA A 180 8.17 -15.09 26.89
C ALA A 180 9.05 -15.72 25.80
N ASP A 181 8.45 -16.28 24.75
CA ASP A 181 9.19 -16.81 23.60
C ASP A 181 9.84 -15.69 22.79
N LEU A 182 9.16 -14.55 22.63
CA LEU A 182 9.75 -13.35 22.03
C LEU A 182 10.98 -12.89 22.82
N LYS A 183 10.88 -12.81 24.15
CA LYS A 183 12.02 -12.41 25.00
C LYS A 183 13.22 -13.35 24.88
N LYS A 184 13.00 -14.66 24.71
CA LYS A 184 14.09 -15.65 24.50
C LYS A 184 14.91 -15.39 23.24
N THR A 185 14.37 -14.68 22.25
CA THR A 185 15.12 -14.32 21.03
C THR A 185 16.24 -13.31 21.28
N GLY A 186 16.23 -12.63 22.43
CA GLY A 186 17.18 -11.56 22.73
C GLY A 186 16.98 -10.31 21.88
N LEU A 187 15.80 -10.15 21.26
CA LEU A 187 15.47 -8.95 20.49
C LEU A 187 15.63 -7.69 21.35
N THR A 188 16.36 -6.73 20.81
CA THR A 188 16.38 -5.34 21.25
C THR A 188 16.18 -4.45 20.03
N ALA A 189 15.48 -3.33 20.22
CA ALA A 189 15.23 -2.37 19.16
C ALA A 189 15.41 -0.94 19.65
N GLU A 190 15.83 -0.05 18.77
CA GLU A 190 16.03 1.36 19.09
C GLU A 190 15.57 2.23 17.92
N VAL A 191 14.75 3.23 18.23
CA VAL A 191 14.39 4.32 17.31
C VAL A 191 15.03 5.61 17.81
N GLY A 192 15.98 6.16 17.07
CA GLY A 192 16.60 7.45 17.35
C GLY A 192 15.95 8.57 16.53
N ALA A 193 15.89 9.77 17.11
CA ALA A 193 15.41 10.99 16.44
C ALA A 193 16.34 12.19 16.72
N GLY A 194 17.65 11.97 16.66
CA GLY A 194 18.66 13.00 16.92
C GLY A 194 18.50 13.64 18.31
N THR A 195 18.46 14.98 18.35
CA THR A 195 18.30 15.76 19.59
C THR A 195 16.92 15.64 20.22
N LEU A 196 15.91 15.14 19.49
CA LEU A 196 14.56 14.89 20.02
C LEU A 196 14.53 13.69 20.97
N GLY A 197 15.57 12.83 20.93
CA GLY A 197 15.75 11.73 21.85
C GLY A 197 15.72 10.36 21.18
N THR A 198 15.47 9.34 21.98
CA THR A 198 15.52 7.93 21.57
C THR A 198 14.44 7.14 22.31
N ALA A 199 13.87 6.16 21.62
CA ALA A 199 12.99 5.16 22.18
C ALA A 199 13.66 3.77 22.05
N SER A 200 14.10 3.22 23.17
CA SER A 200 14.71 1.89 23.24
C SER A 200 13.70 0.87 23.77
N PHE A 201 13.65 -0.30 23.15
CA PHE A 201 12.83 -1.44 23.51
C PHE A 201 13.73 -2.60 23.91
N GLY A 202 13.71 -2.94 25.20
CA GLY A 202 14.44 -4.04 25.79
C GLY A 202 13.52 -5.10 26.40
N ALA A 203 14.11 -6.03 27.15
CA ALA A 203 13.41 -7.22 27.65
C ALA A 203 12.09 -6.91 28.40
N ALA A 204 12.07 -5.88 29.25
CA ALA A 204 10.88 -5.50 30.01
C ALA A 204 9.82 -4.78 29.15
N ASP A 205 10.22 -4.08 28.09
CA ASP A 205 9.28 -3.40 27.19
C ASP A 205 8.43 -4.41 26.41
N TRP A 206 8.95 -5.63 26.19
CA TRP A 206 8.24 -6.70 25.51
C TRP A 206 7.08 -7.30 26.32
N ASP A 207 6.99 -7.03 27.62
CA ASP A 207 5.91 -7.55 28.47
C ASP A 207 4.59 -6.77 28.36
N ALA A 208 4.62 -5.59 27.73
CA ALA A 208 3.47 -4.69 27.64
C ALA A 208 3.22 -4.20 26.21
N PRO A 209 2.85 -5.09 25.26
CA PRO A 209 2.39 -4.65 23.95
C PRO A 209 1.14 -3.78 24.09
N LEU A 210 1.04 -2.74 23.26
CA LEU A 210 -0.20 -1.96 23.15
C LEU A 210 -1.34 -2.85 22.65
N ASN A 211 -1.04 -3.77 21.74
CA ASN A 211 -2.01 -4.68 21.17
C ASN A 211 -1.37 -6.01 20.77
N THR A 212 -2.05 -7.11 21.09
CA THR A 212 -1.78 -8.41 20.47
C THR A 212 -2.54 -8.46 19.15
N TRP A 213 -1.82 -8.30 18.04
CA TRP A 213 -2.42 -8.23 16.71
C TRP A 213 -2.83 -9.60 16.18
N VAL A 214 -1.99 -10.61 16.43
CA VAL A 214 -2.20 -12.03 16.10
C VAL A 214 -1.64 -12.88 17.24
N SER A 215 -2.36 -13.94 17.60
CA SER A 215 -1.88 -14.97 18.50
C SER A 215 -2.07 -16.34 17.87
N GLY A 216 -1.01 -17.13 17.80
CA GLY A 216 -1.06 -18.51 17.36
C GLY A 216 0.30 -19.20 17.32
N ALA A 217 0.26 -20.50 17.05
CA ALA A 217 1.42 -21.39 17.18
C ALA A 217 2.44 -21.25 16.06
N GLN A 218 2.02 -20.81 14.87
CA GLN A 218 2.91 -20.62 13.71
C GLN A 218 3.48 -19.22 13.66
N MET A 219 2.67 -18.24 14.05
CA MET A 219 3.09 -16.85 14.18
C MET A 219 2.22 -16.12 15.20
N SER A 220 2.87 -15.30 16.02
CA SER A 220 2.21 -14.28 16.84
C SER A 220 2.80 -12.91 16.53
N SER A 221 1.96 -11.88 16.58
CA SER A 221 2.33 -10.50 16.27
C SER A 221 1.81 -9.55 17.33
N TRP A 222 2.65 -8.60 17.72
CA TRP A 222 2.35 -7.59 18.73
C TRP A 222 2.74 -6.20 18.24
N ILE A 223 1.97 -5.20 18.64
CA ILE A 223 2.24 -3.79 18.38
C ILE A 223 2.77 -3.16 19.66
N PHE A 224 3.97 -2.62 19.61
CA PHE A 224 4.61 -1.87 20.68
C PHE A 224 4.69 -0.39 20.31
N ARG A 225 4.73 0.46 21.34
CA ARG A 225 4.98 1.89 21.17
C ARG A 225 5.76 2.46 22.34
N LYS A 226 6.48 3.54 22.10
CA LYS A 226 7.16 4.31 23.14
C LYS A 226 7.32 5.77 22.70
N PRO A 227 7.05 6.76 23.57
CA PRO A 227 7.39 8.15 23.29
C PRO A 227 8.89 8.31 22.98
N VAL A 228 9.24 9.25 22.11
CA VAL A 228 10.63 9.58 21.79
C VAL A 228 11.05 10.81 22.58
N GLY A 229 11.99 10.61 23.52
CA GLY A 229 12.44 11.68 24.41
C GLY A 229 11.28 12.33 25.17
N SER A 230 11.28 13.67 25.21
CA SER A 230 10.25 14.48 25.88
C SER A 230 9.28 15.17 24.92
N ASP A 231 9.32 14.84 23.61
CA ASP A 231 8.41 15.45 22.64
C ASP A 231 6.97 14.93 22.85
N ALA A 232 6.01 15.84 22.90
CA ALA A 232 4.63 15.51 23.23
C ALA A 232 3.88 14.75 22.12
N HIS A 233 4.39 14.78 20.88
CA HIS A 233 3.73 14.21 19.70
C HIS A 233 4.48 13.02 19.10
N LEU A 234 5.78 12.94 19.31
CA LEU A 234 6.64 11.95 18.66
C LEU A 234 6.59 10.60 19.38
N THR A 235 6.12 9.57 18.67
CA THR A 235 6.07 8.20 19.18
C THR A 235 6.72 7.23 18.18
N ALA A 236 7.61 6.38 18.70
CA ALA A 236 8.14 5.23 17.99
C ALA A 236 7.20 4.04 18.14
N TRP A 237 7.00 3.31 17.05
CA TRP A 237 6.13 2.15 16.99
C TRP A 237 6.82 0.97 16.31
N LEU A 238 6.50 -0.23 16.77
CA LEU A 238 6.98 -1.48 16.20
C LEU A 238 5.80 -2.44 16.04
N GLU A 239 5.67 -3.07 14.88
CA GLU A 239 5.02 -4.38 14.80
C GLU A 239 6.12 -5.43 14.85
N VAL A 240 6.04 -6.35 15.80
CA VAL A 240 7.01 -7.44 15.98
C VAL A 240 6.27 -8.76 15.78
N ARG A 241 6.70 -9.55 14.79
CA ARG A 241 6.17 -10.88 14.50
C ARG A 241 7.19 -11.94 14.86
N LEU A 242 6.79 -12.90 15.69
CA LEU A 242 7.56 -14.08 16.03
C LEU A 242 6.97 -15.30 15.32
N PHE A 243 7.82 -16.07 14.64
CA PHE A 243 7.43 -17.32 13.97
C PHE A 243 7.89 -18.55 14.76
N ALA A 244 7.26 -19.70 14.54
CA ALA A 244 7.51 -20.95 15.27
C ALA A 244 8.98 -21.43 15.23
N GLY A 245 9.74 -21.06 14.18
CA GLY A 245 11.17 -21.34 14.05
C GLY A 245 12.10 -20.37 14.80
N GLY A 246 11.56 -19.42 15.55
CA GLY A 246 12.33 -18.38 16.26
C GLY A 246 12.72 -17.18 15.40
N ALA A 247 12.36 -17.17 14.11
CA ALA A 247 12.56 -16.02 13.24
C ALA A 247 11.68 -14.85 13.71
N VAL A 248 12.25 -13.64 13.68
CA VAL A 248 11.58 -12.41 14.11
C VAL A 248 11.63 -11.37 13.01
N GLU A 249 10.46 -10.90 12.61
CA GLU A 249 10.26 -9.78 11.68
C GLU A 249 9.84 -8.54 12.48
N VAL A 250 10.40 -7.38 12.17
CA VAL A 250 10.11 -6.09 12.80
C VAL A 250 9.82 -5.05 11.72
N LEU A 251 8.64 -4.43 11.81
CA LEU A 251 8.28 -3.25 11.02
C LEU A 251 8.30 -2.02 11.95
N PRO A 252 9.34 -1.16 11.87
CA PRO A 252 9.40 0.08 12.63
C PRO A 252 8.71 1.22 11.90
N TRP A 253 8.00 2.08 12.63
CA TRP A 253 7.60 3.38 12.10
C TRP A 253 7.63 4.46 13.17
N ILE A 254 7.78 5.69 12.71
CA ILE A 254 7.68 6.89 13.55
C ILE A 254 6.38 7.62 13.21
N GLU A 255 5.72 8.17 14.23
CA GLU A 255 4.50 8.93 14.08
C GLU A 255 4.60 10.23 14.89
N ASN A 256 4.16 11.33 14.27
CA ASN A 256 4.15 12.66 14.87
C ASN A 256 2.71 13.18 14.84
N GLY A 257 1.94 12.92 15.89
CA GLY A 257 0.61 13.50 15.97
C GLY A 257 -0.33 12.84 16.95
N TYR A 258 -1.00 13.69 17.72
CA TYR A 258 -2.17 13.36 18.52
C TYR A 258 -3.29 14.36 18.22
N LEU A 259 -4.53 13.94 18.43
CA LEU A 259 -5.71 14.73 18.11
C LEU A 259 -5.84 15.99 18.96
N ASN A 260 -5.71 15.88 20.29
CA ASN A 260 -5.99 16.99 21.22
C ASN A 260 -4.77 17.45 22.01
N VAL A 261 -3.55 17.13 21.56
CA VAL A 261 -2.32 17.61 22.19
C VAL A 261 -1.91 18.92 21.54
N ALA A 262 -1.69 19.97 22.34
CA ALA A 262 -1.35 21.29 21.85
C ALA A 262 0.03 21.35 21.19
N GLY A 263 0.25 22.37 20.36
CA GLY A 263 1.53 22.66 19.72
C GLY A 263 2.04 21.61 18.73
N PRO A 264 1.22 21.07 17.81
CA PRO A 264 1.72 20.17 16.77
C PRO A 264 2.69 20.93 15.85
N THR A 265 3.89 20.38 15.64
CA THR A 265 4.91 20.96 14.77
C THR A 265 5.61 19.87 13.98
N SER A 266 6.22 20.23 12.84
CA SER A 266 7.08 19.32 12.09
C SER A 266 8.36 19.00 12.87
N LYS A 267 8.87 17.78 12.72
CA LYS A 267 10.04 17.26 13.46
C LYS A 267 11.15 16.89 12.48
N SER A 268 12.11 17.80 12.32
CA SER A 268 13.31 17.59 11.53
C SER A 268 14.42 16.96 12.36
N ALA A 269 14.83 15.75 12.01
CA ALA A 269 15.94 15.05 12.65
C ALA A 269 16.56 14.01 11.71
N THR A 270 17.73 13.48 12.10
CA THR A 270 18.18 12.20 11.56
C THR A 270 17.49 11.10 12.36
N TYR A 271 16.59 10.37 11.70
CA TYR A 271 15.92 9.23 12.31
C TYR A 271 16.73 7.97 12.02
N THR A 272 16.85 7.12 13.03
CA THR A 272 17.58 5.85 12.93
C THR A 272 16.73 4.72 13.46
N PHE A 273 16.98 3.52 12.96
CA PHE A 273 16.46 2.30 13.55
C PHE A 273 17.56 1.25 13.68
N LYS A 274 17.63 0.61 14.85
CA LYS A 274 18.58 -0.48 15.13
C LYS A 274 17.85 -1.71 15.63
N ILE A 275 18.40 -2.88 15.30
CA ILE A 275 18.07 -4.17 15.91
C ILE A 275 19.36 -4.77 16.48
N ASN A 276 19.36 -5.14 17.76
CA ASN A 276 20.55 -5.69 18.44
C ASN A 276 21.81 -4.84 18.23
N GLY A 277 21.66 -3.52 18.35
CA GLY A 277 22.73 -2.54 18.17
C GLY A 277 23.13 -2.29 16.71
N ASN A 278 22.71 -3.12 15.77
CA ASN A 278 23.02 -2.96 14.35
C ASN A 278 22.06 -1.95 13.70
N GLN A 279 22.59 -0.87 13.14
CA GLN A 279 21.80 0.12 12.41
C GLN A 279 21.28 -0.47 11.10
N ARG A 280 19.95 -0.48 10.96
CA ARG A 280 19.23 -0.95 9.78
C ARG A 280 18.73 0.20 8.90
N PHE A 281 18.52 1.36 9.50
CA PHE A 281 18.02 2.57 8.85
C PHE A 281 18.68 3.82 9.41
N SER A 282 18.93 4.80 8.54
CA SER A 282 19.32 6.16 8.91
C SER A 282 19.00 7.14 7.78
N ALA A 283 18.17 8.15 8.05
CA ALA A 283 17.91 9.22 7.09
C ALA A 283 17.55 10.53 7.78
N ALA A 284 17.89 11.66 7.14
CA ALA A 284 17.35 12.96 7.51
C ALA A 284 15.89 13.05 7.04
N ILE A 285 14.97 13.29 7.97
CA ILE A 285 13.54 13.40 7.68
C ILE A 285 13.02 14.67 8.36
N ASN A 286 12.27 15.48 7.62
CA ASN A 286 11.37 16.47 8.20
C ASN A 286 9.98 15.85 8.28
N LEU A 287 9.61 15.30 9.44
CA LEU A 287 8.34 14.62 9.64
C LEU A 287 7.24 15.64 9.96
N PRO A 288 6.30 15.95 9.05
CA PRO A 288 5.26 16.93 9.33
C PRO A 288 4.33 16.46 10.45
N HIS A 289 3.56 17.38 11.02
CA HIS A 289 2.55 17.01 12.00
C HIS A 289 1.46 16.15 11.35
N HIS A 290 0.88 15.23 12.12
CA HIS A 290 -0.14 14.27 11.69
C HIS A 290 0.30 13.36 10.53
N CYS A 291 1.62 13.16 10.41
CA CYS A 291 2.22 12.23 9.47
C CYS A 291 2.91 11.09 10.21
N ARG A 292 3.15 10.01 9.49
CA ARG A 292 3.94 8.87 9.95
C ARG A 292 4.77 8.32 8.83
N THR A 293 5.82 7.58 9.12
CA THR A 293 6.55 6.88 8.08
C THR A 293 7.27 5.67 8.65
N PRO A 294 7.27 4.52 7.96
CA PRO A 294 8.16 3.44 8.29
C PRO A 294 9.60 3.92 8.28
N LEU A 295 10.39 3.45 9.24
CA LEU A 295 11.83 3.72 9.28
C LEU A 295 12.55 2.65 8.46
N ILE A 296 12.20 2.57 7.18
CA ILE A 296 12.70 1.62 6.19
C ILE A 296 13.19 2.44 4.98
N SER A 297 14.15 1.90 4.23
CA SER A 297 14.60 2.50 2.97
C SER A 297 15.04 1.43 1.97
N GLY A 298 15.02 1.76 0.68
CA GLY A 298 15.47 0.86 -0.36
C GLY A 298 14.45 -0.25 -0.63
N THR A 299 14.91 -1.46 -0.91
CA THR A 299 14.03 -2.57 -1.31
C THR A 299 13.37 -3.30 -0.14
N ALA A 300 13.78 -3.04 1.10
CA ALA A 300 13.23 -3.69 2.28
C ALA A 300 11.73 -3.39 2.46
N LEU A 301 10.99 -4.37 2.96
CA LEU A 301 9.59 -4.23 3.39
C LEU A 301 9.44 -4.36 4.92
N SER A 302 10.46 -4.87 5.59
CA SER A 302 10.57 -4.98 7.03
C SER A 302 12.03 -5.31 7.34
N TYR A 303 12.37 -5.42 8.63
CA TYR A 303 13.68 -5.92 9.06
C TYR A 303 13.55 -7.23 9.80
N TRP A 304 14.58 -8.06 9.69
CA TRP A 304 14.67 -9.33 10.42
C TRP A 304 15.76 -9.25 11.48
N LEU A 305 15.50 -9.90 12.62
CA LEU A 305 16.49 -10.08 13.69
C LEU A 305 17.69 -10.88 13.17
N GLY A 306 17.40 -11.98 12.46
CA GLY A 306 18.38 -12.77 11.72
C GLY A 306 18.36 -12.43 10.23
N ASP A 307 18.63 -13.44 9.40
CA ASP A 307 18.55 -13.32 7.95
C ASP A 307 17.10 -13.19 7.48
N ASP A 308 16.88 -12.28 6.52
CA ASP A 308 15.60 -12.17 5.84
C ASP A 308 15.35 -13.44 5.00
N PRO A 309 14.26 -14.20 5.24
CA PRO A 309 13.92 -15.38 4.45
C PRO A 309 13.52 -15.02 3.00
N ALA A 310 13.31 -13.74 2.70
CA ALA A 310 13.01 -13.22 1.36
C ALA A 310 11.83 -13.94 0.69
N VAL A 311 10.82 -14.32 1.48
CA VAL A 311 9.62 -14.99 1.01
C VAL A 311 8.62 -13.96 0.52
N THR A 312 8.27 -14.03 -0.76
CA THR A 312 7.22 -13.18 -1.34
C THR A 312 5.97 -14.01 -1.63
N PRO A 313 4.81 -13.64 -1.07
CA PRO A 313 3.55 -14.28 -1.41
C PRO A 313 3.05 -13.84 -2.79
N ARG A 314 2.37 -14.76 -3.47
CA ARG A 314 1.66 -14.55 -4.74
C ARG A 314 0.23 -15.07 -4.61
N HIS A 315 -0.75 -14.18 -4.69
CA HIS A 315 -2.15 -14.60 -4.72
C HIS A 315 -2.48 -15.27 -6.06
N ASP A 316 -3.45 -16.19 -6.06
CA ASP A 316 -4.16 -16.51 -7.29
C ASP A 316 -5.08 -15.31 -7.63
N LEU A 317 -4.67 -14.51 -8.61
CA LEU A 317 -5.31 -13.25 -8.99
C LEU A 317 -6.70 -13.47 -9.57
N ALA A 318 -6.93 -14.59 -10.28
CA ALA A 318 -8.26 -14.94 -10.76
C ALA A 318 -9.20 -15.28 -9.60
N TYR A 319 -8.72 -16.02 -8.59
CA TYR A 319 -9.50 -16.27 -7.39
C TYR A 319 -9.74 -14.99 -6.58
N LEU A 320 -8.70 -14.17 -6.38
CA LEU A 320 -8.81 -12.89 -5.67
C LEU A 320 -9.87 -11.98 -6.31
N GLN A 321 -9.89 -11.86 -7.63
CA GLN A 321 -10.93 -11.12 -8.37
C GLN A 321 -12.31 -11.77 -8.22
N ALA A 322 -12.40 -13.11 -8.25
CA ALA A 322 -13.65 -13.83 -8.03
C ALA A 322 -14.22 -13.71 -6.60
N THR A 323 -13.44 -13.17 -5.64
CA THR A 323 -13.96 -12.83 -4.31
C THR A 323 -14.80 -11.56 -4.28
N GLU A 324 -14.77 -10.75 -5.36
CA GLU A 324 -15.40 -9.43 -5.46
C GLU A 324 -14.89 -8.40 -4.44
N GLN A 325 -13.79 -8.68 -3.73
CA GLN A 325 -13.12 -7.71 -2.86
C GLN A 325 -12.22 -6.74 -3.65
N VAL A 326 -11.89 -7.10 -4.88
CA VAL A 326 -11.23 -6.25 -5.87
C VAL A 326 -11.98 -6.38 -7.21
N PRO A 327 -11.89 -5.40 -8.11
CA PRO A 327 -12.52 -5.47 -9.42
C PRO A 327 -11.92 -6.58 -10.29
N THR A 328 -12.75 -7.17 -11.14
CA THR A 328 -12.31 -8.11 -12.17
C THR A 328 -11.74 -7.36 -13.36
N TYR A 329 -10.46 -7.56 -13.63
CA TYR A 329 -9.79 -7.01 -14.81
C TYR A 329 -9.54 -8.10 -15.84
N GLY A 330 -10.09 -7.94 -17.05
CA GLY A 330 -9.87 -8.86 -18.17
C GLY A 330 -8.51 -8.66 -18.86
N ALA A 331 -7.91 -7.47 -18.74
CA ALA A 331 -6.61 -7.17 -19.33
C ALA A 331 -5.47 -7.87 -18.59
N ARG A 332 -4.40 -8.19 -19.32
CA ARG A 332 -3.12 -8.64 -18.76
C ARG A 332 -2.00 -7.76 -19.27
N VAL A 333 -1.07 -7.43 -18.38
CA VAL A 333 0.06 -6.54 -18.65
C VAL A 333 1.33 -7.37 -18.57
N ALA A 334 2.11 -7.37 -19.65
CA ALA A 334 3.39 -8.06 -19.68
C ALA A 334 4.35 -7.46 -18.61
N PRO A 335 5.14 -8.26 -17.88
CA PRO A 335 6.14 -7.75 -16.95
C PRO A 335 7.12 -6.76 -17.58
N SER A 336 7.44 -6.92 -18.87
CA SER A 336 8.31 -6.02 -19.63
C SER A 336 7.64 -4.71 -20.07
N ALA A 337 6.33 -4.55 -19.88
CA ALA A 337 5.63 -3.34 -20.28
C ALA A 337 6.18 -2.12 -19.52
N PRO A 338 6.39 -0.96 -20.19
CA PRO A 338 6.94 0.23 -19.54
C PRO A 338 6.18 0.66 -18.27
N VAL A 339 4.87 0.48 -18.25
CA VAL A 339 4.02 0.81 -17.09
C VAL A 339 4.31 -0.07 -15.86
N ALA A 340 4.64 -1.35 -16.08
CA ALA A 340 5.04 -2.27 -15.01
C ALA A 340 6.46 -2.01 -14.52
N GLN A 341 7.37 -1.64 -15.43
CA GLN A 341 8.77 -1.31 -15.11
C GLN A 341 8.92 0.01 -14.33
N ARG A 342 7.92 0.90 -14.36
CA ARG A 342 7.89 2.15 -13.57
C ARG A 342 7.35 1.99 -12.15
N LEU A 343 6.93 0.78 -11.76
CA LEU A 343 6.50 0.53 -10.39
C LEU A 343 7.62 0.79 -9.39
N LEU A 344 7.24 1.28 -8.21
CA LEU A 344 8.18 1.66 -7.17
C LEU A 344 8.99 0.44 -6.66
N ALA A 345 10.27 0.40 -7.01
CA ALA A 345 11.19 -0.67 -6.61
C ALA A 345 11.83 -0.43 -5.23
N SER A 346 11.89 0.82 -4.77
CA SER A 346 12.53 1.22 -3.52
C SER A 346 11.69 2.22 -2.74
N ASP A 347 11.68 2.11 -1.42
CA ASP A 347 11.03 3.06 -0.52
C ASP A 347 12.00 4.16 -0.08
N THR A 348 11.47 5.37 -0.01
CA THR A 348 12.11 6.51 0.66
C THR A 348 11.07 7.11 1.58
N PRO A 349 11.35 7.28 2.88
CA PRO A 349 10.38 7.83 3.83
C PRO A 349 9.74 9.13 3.36
N LEU A 350 8.41 9.20 3.51
CA LEU A 350 7.57 10.32 3.05
C LEU A 350 7.57 10.61 1.53
N ALA A 351 8.17 9.76 0.71
CA ALA A 351 8.03 9.86 -0.75
C ALA A 351 6.56 9.72 -1.16
N GLN A 352 6.20 10.27 -2.32
CA GLN A 352 4.83 10.23 -2.86
C GLN A 352 4.45 8.87 -3.45
N GLY A 353 5.37 7.91 -3.45
CA GLY A 353 5.20 6.64 -4.14
C GLY A 353 5.04 6.82 -5.65
N ASN A 354 4.11 6.10 -6.25
CA ASN A 354 3.77 6.20 -7.66
C ASN A 354 2.72 7.29 -7.98
N PHE A 355 2.35 8.13 -7.01
CA PHE A 355 1.55 9.33 -7.29
C PHE A 355 2.43 10.43 -7.91
N THR A 356 1.84 11.25 -8.78
CA THR A 356 2.54 12.34 -9.48
C THR A 356 1.96 13.68 -9.03
N TYR A 357 2.81 14.54 -8.48
CA TYR A 357 2.48 15.93 -8.11
C TYR A 357 3.45 16.86 -8.81
N ASP A 358 2.97 18.02 -9.25
CA ASP A 358 3.81 19.13 -9.68
C ASP A 358 3.71 20.24 -8.63
N ALA A 359 4.69 20.35 -7.73
CA ALA A 359 4.74 21.37 -6.68
C ALA A 359 3.40 21.56 -5.91
N ASP A 360 2.78 20.46 -5.47
CA ASP A 360 1.46 20.40 -4.82
C ASP A 360 0.26 20.90 -5.66
N ALA A 361 0.48 21.24 -6.93
CA ALA A 361 -0.58 21.45 -7.90
C ALA A 361 -1.05 20.10 -8.50
N MET A 362 -2.32 20.08 -8.88
CA MET A 362 -2.91 19.06 -9.76
C MET A 362 -3.05 19.68 -11.17
N PRO A 363 -1.95 19.89 -11.92
CA PRO A 363 -1.98 20.67 -13.16
C PRO A 363 -2.69 19.95 -14.32
N SER A 364 -2.91 18.63 -14.21
CA SER A 364 -3.57 17.88 -15.26
C SER A 364 -5.08 18.00 -15.16
N SER A 365 -5.72 18.37 -16.27
CA SER A 365 -7.17 18.46 -16.39
C SER A 365 -7.80 17.06 -16.38
N GLY A 366 -8.02 16.51 -15.17
CA GLY A 366 -8.88 15.34 -14.95
C GLY A 366 -8.26 13.97 -15.24
N PHE A 367 -6.96 13.87 -15.49
CA PHE A 367 -6.27 12.58 -15.71
C PHE A 367 -4.91 12.52 -14.99
N GLN A 368 -4.67 11.44 -14.27
CA GLN A 368 -3.34 10.96 -13.86
C GLN A 368 -3.41 9.43 -13.79
N GLU A 369 -2.26 8.76 -13.94
CA GLU A 369 -2.18 7.30 -13.87
C GLU A 369 -2.82 6.67 -12.61
N PRO A 370 -2.70 7.25 -11.40
CA PRO A 370 -3.33 6.70 -10.21
C PRO A 370 -4.84 6.93 -10.12
N ILE A 371 -5.45 7.71 -11.02
CA ILE A 371 -6.89 8.00 -11.00
C ILE A 371 -7.65 6.79 -11.56
N GLY A 372 -8.47 6.16 -10.71
CA GLY A 372 -9.30 5.03 -11.08
C GLY A 372 -10.00 4.43 -9.85
N LEU A 373 -10.72 3.33 -10.05
CA LEU A 373 -11.34 2.59 -8.95
C LEU A 373 -10.30 2.03 -7.97
N LEU A 374 -9.15 1.61 -8.51
CA LEU A 374 -7.95 1.29 -7.77
C LEU A 374 -6.77 2.09 -8.36
N PRO A 375 -5.79 2.50 -7.55
CA PRO A 375 -4.56 3.08 -8.05
C PRO A 375 -3.82 2.13 -9.01
N GLN A 376 -3.05 2.69 -9.96
CA GLN A 376 -2.34 1.91 -10.99
C GLN A 376 -1.50 0.76 -10.42
N HIS A 377 -0.82 0.94 -9.29
CA HIS A 377 0.02 -0.11 -8.70
C HIS A 377 -0.79 -1.31 -8.21
N ASP A 378 -2.00 -1.10 -7.69
CA ASP A 378 -2.91 -2.16 -7.30
C ASP A 378 -3.47 -2.88 -8.53
N VAL A 379 -3.84 -2.13 -9.58
CA VAL A 379 -4.29 -2.74 -10.84
C VAL A 379 -3.19 -3.57 -11.48
N LEU A 380 -1.94 -3.11 -11.46
CA LEU A 380 -0.80 -3.86 -11.98
C LEU A 380 -0.52 -5.11 -11.14
N TYR A 381 -0.73 -5.06 -9.82
CA TYR A 381 -0.68 -6.28 -9.00
C TYR A 381 -1.71 -7.33 -9.44
N LEU A 382 -2.88 -6.91 -9.89
CA LEU A 382 -3.96 -7.79 -10.34
C LEU A 382 -3.85 -8.24 -11.80
N THR A 383 -3.02 -7.58 -12.61
CA THR A 383 -2.98 -7.79 -14.07
C THR A 383 -1.60 -8.13 -14.62
N CYS A 384 -0.54 -8.00 -13.83
CA CYS A 384 0.83 -8.22 -14.23
C CYS A 384 1.49 -9.32 -13.39
N ASP A 385 2.05 -10.32 -14.05
CA ASP A 385 2.74 -11.46 -13.43
C ASP A 385 4.18 -11.11 -12.96
N SER A 386 4.51 -9.82 -12.83
CA SER A 386 5.83 -9.37 -12.37
C SER A 386 6.01 -9.58 -10.87
N GLU A 387 7.17 -10.08 -10.47
CA GLU A 387 7.50 -10.30 -9.07
C GLU A 387 7.58 -9.02 -8.23
N THR A 388 7.80 -7.88 -8.88
CA THR A 388 7.98 -6.57 -8.25
C THR A 388 6.68 -5.93 -7.77
N THR A 389 5.54 -6.37 -8.29
CA THR A 389 4.23 -5.73 -8.06
C THR A 389 3.83 -5.75 -6.60
N PHE A 390 4.04 -6.88 -5.89
CA PHE A 390 3.73 -6.98 -4.47
C PHE A 390 4.49 -5.94 -3.64
N GLY A 391 5.80 -5.85 -3.85
CA GLY A 391 6.63 -4.88 -3.15
C GLY A 391 6.21 -3.44 -3.49
N ALA A 392 5.83 -3.16 -4.73
CA ALA A 392 5.33 -1.85 -5.13
C ALA A 392 4.03 -1.48 -4.41
N VAL A 393 3.07 -2.40 -4.27
CA VAL A 393 1.83 -2.17 -3.49
C VAL A 393 2.16 -1.82 -2.04
N VAL A 394 3.02 -2.61 -1.39
CA VAL A 394 3.40 -2.38 0.01
C VAL A 394 4.07 -1.01 0.20
N ARG A 395 5.03 -0.65 -0.67
CA ARG A 395 5.74 0.64 -0.58
C ARG A 395 4.84 1.83 -0.89
N ASN A 396 3.90 1.70 -1.83
CA ASN A 396 2.87 2.73 -2.01
C ASN A 396 1.98 2.87 -0.77
N GLY A 397 1.69 1.77 -0.07
CA GLY A 397 1.04 1.81 1.24
C GLY A 397 1.84 2.58 2.30
N TYR A 398 3.17 2.48 2.29
CA TYR A 398 4.05 3.25 3.17
C TYR A 398 4.03 4.75 2.85
N ALA A 399 3.99 5.10 1.56
CA ALA A 399 3.91 6.48 1.10
C ALA A 399 2.68 7.23 1.64
N ALA A 400 1.56 6.54 1.93
CA ALA A 400 0.36 7.15 2.51
C ALA A 400 0.61 7.85 3.86
N GLY A 401 1.70 7.51 4.55
CA GLY A 401 2.15 8.15 5.77
C GLY A 401 2.48 9.65 5.63
N ARG A 402 2.78 10.13 4.41
CA ARG A 402 3.19 11.52 4.15
C ARG A 402 2.10 12.56 4.35
N TYR A 403 0.83 12.17 4.24
CA TYR A 403 -0.29 13.09 4.30
C TYR A 403 -0.68 13.34 5.75
N ALA A 404 -0.96 14.60 6.10
CA ALA A 404 -1.29 15.06 7.46
C ALA A 404 -2.70 14.65 7.92
N ILE A 405 -3.00 13.35 7.84
CA ILE A 405 -4.30 12.74 8.13
C ILE A 405 -4.20 11.63 9.20
N HIS A 406 -3.01 11.39 9.74
CA HIS A 406 -2.77 10.37 10.77
C HIS A 406 -2.94 11.01 12.16
N TYR A 407 -4.18 10.99 12.65
CA TYR A 407 -4.53 11.42 14.00
C TYR A 407 -4.72 10.22 14.91
N ARG A 408 -4.16 10.28 16.12
CA ARG A 408 -4.46 9.34 17.20
C ARG A 408 -5.11 10.04 18.38
N ASP A 409 -6.03 9.34 19.01
CA ASP A 409 -6.53 9.70 20.31
C ASP A 409 -5.44 9.41 21.36
N GLU A 410 -5.05 10.43 22.13
CA GLU A 410 -3.95 10.37 23.10
C GLU A 410 -4.22 9.48 24.32
N LYS A 411 -5.47 9.07 24.55
CA LYS A 411 -5.84 8.21 25.68
C LYS A 411 -5.82 6.74 25.28
N THR A 412 -6.43 6.43 24.15
CA THR A 412 -6.60 5.07 23.62
C THR A 412 -5.48 4.65 22.68
N GLN A 413 -4.70 5.60 22.17
CA GLN A 413 -3.61 5.40 21.20
C GLN A 413 -4.09 4.81 19.86
N ARG A 414 -5.40 4.89 19.59
CA ARG A 414 -6.05 4.38 18.38
C ARG A 414 -6.29 5.51 17.37
N PRO A 415 -6.39 5.20 16.07
CA PRO A 415 -6.88 6.14 15.09
C PRO A 415 -8.27 6.67 15.46
N LEU A 416 -8.56 7.90 15.03
CA LEU A 416 -9.89 8.50 15.19
C LEU A 416 -10.98 7.56 14.65
N ARG A 417 -12.05 7.38 15.43
CA ARG A 417 -13.26 6.67 15.00
C ARG A 417 -14.41 7.67 14.97
N PHE A 418 -15.07 7.76 13.82
CA PHE A 418 -16.37 8.40 13.71
C PHE A 418 -17.41 7.43 14.29
N SER A 419 -18.06 7.84 15.38
CA SER A 419 -19.06 7.05 16.10
C SER A 419 -20.37 6.89 15.34
#